data_AF-W4RWE5-F1
#
_entry.id   AF-W4RWE5-F1
#
_cell.length_a   1.000
_cell.length_b   1.000
_cell.length_c   1.000
_cell.angle_alpha   90.00
_cell.angle_beta   90.00
_cell.angle_gamma   90.00
#
_symmetry.space_group_name_H-M   'P 1'
#
loop_
_entity.id
_entity.type
_entity.pdbx_description
1 polymer ?
#
loop_
_entity_poly.entity_id
_entity_poly.type
_entity_poly.pdbx_seq_one_letter_code
_entity_poly.pdbx_strand_id
1 'polypeptide(L)'
;MAKSDQYGLIFTYVWAFDMKEDWEYVDKVCRIFETKGGTVYFVELEADLDERLERNKSPHRLQHKPTKRNLQRPERDLVKSMDQYRLNSIEGEIERENYIRINNTNLSADEVARQIKERFDL
;
A
#
# COMPACT_ATOMS: atom_id res chain seq x y z
N MET A 1 -11.61 -13.80 -11.57
CA MET A 1 -11.42 -12.41 -12.02
C MET A 1 -10.44 -12.17 -13.15
N ALA A 2 -9.31 -12.89 -13.27
CA ALA A 2 -8.54 -12.92 -14.53
C ALA A 2 -8.64 -14.27 -15.30
N LYS A 3 -9.06 -15.35 -14.66
CA LYS A 3 -9.57 -16.61 -15.27
C LYS A 3 -10.13 -17.56 -14.18
N SER A 4 -10.48 -17.00 -13.02
CA SER A 4 -10.86 -17.72 -11.79
C SER A 4 -12.26 -17.33 -11.32
N ASP A 5 -12.88 -18.18 -10.52
CA ASP A 5 -14.21 -17.94 -9.91
C ASP A 5 -14.16 -17.16 -8.58
N GLN A 6 -13.03 -16.51 -8.28
CA GLN A 6 -12.90 -15.71 -7.06
C GLN A 6 -13.64 -14.38 -7.18
N TYR A 7 -14.26 -13.95 -6.07
CA TYR A 7 -15.02 -12.68 -5.94
C TYR A 7 -14.15 -11.42 -5.98
N GLY A 8 -12.85 -11.51 -5.71
CA GLY A 8 -11.99 -10.33 -5.56
C GLY A 8 -10.54 -10.73 -5.32
N LEU A 9 -9.63 -9.80 -5.56
CA LEU A 9 -8.24 -9.91 -5.12
C LEU A 9 -7.80 -8.58 -4.51
N ILE A 10 -7.28 -8.64 -3.29
CA ILE A 10 -6.57 -7.51 -2.67
C ILE A 10 -5.12 -7.94 -2.53
N PHE A 11 -4.21 -7.09 -2.98
CA PHE A 11 -2.78 -7.26 -2.74
C PHE A 11 -2.15 -5.90 -2.47
N THR A 12 -0.99 -5.92 -1.81
CA THR A 12 -0.22 -4.71 -1.48
C THR A 12 1.06 -4.67 -2.30
N TYR A 13 1.42 -3.50 -2.79
CA TYR A 13 2.65 -3.25 -3.52
C TYR A 13 3.35 -2.01 -2.94
N VAL A 14 4.69 -2.05 -2.85
CA VAL A 14 5.47 -0.85 -2.54
C VAL A 14 5.73 -0.15 -3.86
N TRP A 15 5.18 1.05 -4.02
CA TRP A 15 5.25 1.82 -5.26
C TRP A 15 6.20 3.00 -5.07
N ALA A 16 7.35 2.96 -5.75
CA ALA A 16 8.24 4.11 -5.91
C ALA A 16 7.73 5.01 -7.03
N PHE A 17 7.11 6.13 -6.68
CA PHE A 17 6.48 7.06 -7.63
C PHE A 17 7.50 7.81 -8.49
N ASP A 18 8.77 7.85 -8.08
CA ASP A 18 9.90 8.38 -8.83
C ASP A 18 10.57 7.36 -9.76
N MET A 19 10.11 6.10 -9.79
CA MET A 19 10.59 5.06 -10.70
C MET A 19 9.57 4.73 -11.78
N LYS A 20 9.94 4.94 -13.04
CA LYS A 20 9.07 4.65 -14.19
C LYS A 20 8.71 3.16 -14.28
N GLU A 21 9.64 2.30 -13.89
CA GLU A 21 9.48 0.84 -13.91
C GLU A 21 8.31 0.39 -13.02
N ASP A 22 8.11 1.05 -11.88
CA ASP A 22 7.00 0.75 -10.97
C ASP A 22 5.66 1.17 -11.57
N TRP A 23 5.60 2.33 -12.22
CA TRP A 23 4.43 2.76 -12.98
C TRP A 23 4.06 1.77 -14.08
N GLU A 24 5.05 1.32 -14.86
CA GLU A 24 4.85 0.33 -15.92
C GLU A 24 4.39 -1.02 -15.37
N TYR A 25 4.92 -1.45 -14.22
CA TYR A 25 4.50 -2.66 -13.56
C TYR A 25 3.05 -2.58 -13.08
N VAL A 26 2.68 -1.52 -12.38
CA VAL A 26 1.30 -1.30 -11.91
C VAL A 26 0.32 -1.25 -13.08
N ASP A 27 0.66 -0.54 -14.16
CA ASP A 27 -0.17 -0.48 -15.36
C ASP A 27 -0.36 -1.86 -15.99
N LYS A 28 0.72 -2.65 -16.09
CA LYS A 28 0.65 -4.03 -16.58
C LYS A 28 -0.28 -4.88 -15.73
N VAL A 29 -0.22 -4.76 -14.39
CA VAL A 29 -1.11 -5.50 -13.49
C VAL A 29 -2.56 -5.06 -13.71
N CYS A 30 -2.85 -3.77 -13.82
CA CYS A 30 -4.19 -3.26 -14.08
C CYS A 30 -4.78 -3.86 -15.36
N ARG A 31 -4.00 -3.84 -16.45
CA ARG A 31 -4.42 -4.39 -17.74
C ARG A 31 -4.83 -5.86 -17.65
N ILE A 32 -4.20 -6.68 -16.80
CA ILE A 32 -4.56 -8.10 -16.65
C ILE A 32 -6.02 -8.29 -16.21
N PHE A 33 -6.54 -7.37 -15.39
CA PHE A 33 -7.90 -7.40 -14.87
C PHE A 33 -8.87 -6.60 -15.72
N GLU A 34 -8.51 -5.36 -16.11
CA GLU A 34 -9.37 -4.46 -16.89
C GLU A 34 -9.72 -5.03 -18.26
N THR A 35 -8.77 -5.69 -18.95
CA THR A 35 -9.02 -6.34 -20.25
C THR A 35 -10.03 -7.51 -20.17
N LYS A 36 -10.37 -7.95 -18.95
CA LYS A 36 -11.35 -9.01 -18.68
C LYS A 36 -12.60 -8.48 -18.01
N GLY A 37 -12.81 -7.16 -18.03
CA GLY A 37 -13.97 -6.49 -17.45
C GLY A 37 -13.89 -6.33 -15.93
N GLY A 38 -12.73 -6.56 -15.31
CA GLY A 38 -12.53 -6.29 -13.89
C GLY A 38 -12.30 -4.81 -13.62
N THR A 39 -12.82 -4.32 -12.50
CA THR A 39 -12.57 -2.95 -12.01
C THR A 39 -11.39 -2.96 -11.04
N VAL A 40 -10.44 -2.04 -11.22
CA VAL A 40 -9.29 -1.88 -10.33
C VAL A 40 -9.48 -0.66 -9.44
N TYR A 41 -9.19 -0.83 -8.15
CA TYR A 41 -9.26 0.21 -7.13
C TYR A 41 -7.88 0.41 -6.51
N PHE A 42 -7.52 1.66 -6.29
CA PHE A 42 -6.26 2.07 -5.67
C PHE A 42 -6.52 2.65 -4.28
N VAL A 43 -5.80 2.13 -3.29
CA VAL A 43 -5.76 2.65 -1.94
C VAL A 43 -4.30 2.93 -1.59
N GLU A 44 -3.94 4.21 -1.51
CA GLU A 44 -2.64 4.64 -0.98
C GLU A 44 -2.78 4.89 0.52
N LEU A 45 -1.92 4.23 1.31
CA LEU A 45 -1.86 4.40 2.76
C LEU A 45 -0.56 5.09 3.12
N GLU A 46 -0.67 6.36 3.54
CA GLU A 46 0.46 7.12 4.05
C GLU A 46 0.45 7.17 5.59
N ALA A 47 1.63 7.23 6.18
CA ALA A 47 1.79 7.48 7.60
C ALA A 47 3.13 8.19 7.85
N ASP A 48 3.14 9.00 8.92
CA ASP A 48 4.33 9.71 9.38
C ASP A 48 5.45 8.73 9.70
N LEU A 49 6.68 9.10 9.38
CA LEU A 49 7.85 8.24 9.57
C LEU A 49 8.00 7.81 11.03
N ASP A 50 7.83 8.74 11.97
CA ASP A 50 7.98 8.47 13.41
C ASP A 50 6.94 7.45 13.89
N GLU A 51 5.70 7.60 13.45
CA GLU A 51 4.61 6.65 13.76
C GLU A 51 4.87 5.27 13.13
N ARG A 52 5.41 5.22 11.90
CA ARG A 52 5.81 3.97 11.25
C ARG A 52 6.96 3.28 12.00
N LEU A 53 7.88 4.05 12.58
CA LEU A 53 8.98 3.52 13.39
C LEU A 53 8.46 2.97 14.72
N GLU A 54 7.60 3.68 15.43
CA GLU A 54 7.00 3.22 16.69
C GLU A 54 6.14 1.96 16.51
N ARG A 55 5.31 1.90 15.46
CA ARG A 55 4.54 0.69 15.13
C ARG A 55 5.43 -0.50 14.77
N ASN A 56 6.61 -0.26 14.20
CA ASN A 56 7.58 -1.32 13.89
C ASN A 56 8.23 -1.92 15.15
N LYS A 57 8.32 -1.15 16.23
CA LYS A 57 8.84 -1.59 17.53
C LYS A 57 7.81 -2.34 18.38
N SER A 58 6.52 -2.28 18.02
CA SER A 58 5.46 -2.82 18.87
C SER A 58 5.53 -4.36 19.03
N PRO A 59 5.19 -4.90 20.22
CA PRO A 59 5.32 -6.33 20.53
C PRO A 59 4.55 -7.26 19.60
N HIS A 60 3.45 -6.77 19.01
CA HIS A 60 2.59 -7.50 18.09
C HIS A 60 3.36 -7.98 16.83
N ARG A 61 4.37 -7.20 16.38
CA ARG A 61 5.16 -7.52 15.18
C ARG A 61 6.35 -8.45 15.46
N LEU A 62 6.78 -8.55 16.72
CA LEU A 62 7.90 -9.40 17.17
C LEU A 62 7.50 -10.87 17.34
N GLN A 63 6.22 -11.16 17.60
CA GLN A 63 5.75 -12.54 17.84
C GLN A 63 5.52 -13.36 16.56
N HIS A 64 5.21 -12.74 15.41
CA HIS A 64 4.72 -13.48 14.23
C HIS A 64 5.74 -13.67 13.07
N LYS A 65 7.00 -13.24 13.19
CA LYS A 65 8.05 -13.52 12.18
C LYS A 65 9.38 -13.97 12.82
N PRO A 66 9.71 -15.28 12.79
CA PRO A 66 10.94 -15.84 13.38
C PRO A 66 12.26 -15.22 12.88
N THR A 67 12.27 -14.60 11.69
CA THR A 67 13.44 -13.98 11.07
C THR A 67 13.78 -12.56 11.59
N LYS A 68 13.00 -11.99 12.52
CA LYS A 68 13.14 -10.58 12.96
C LYS A 68 13.81 -10.36 14.34
N ARG A 69 14.68 -11.27 14.80
CA ARG A 69 15.46 -11.07 16.06
C ARG A 69 16.45 -9.89 16.04
N ASN A 70 16.65 -9.22 14.90
CA ASN A 70 17.50 -8.03 14.79
C ASN A 70 16.65 -6.78 14.53
N LEU A 71 16.27 -6.09 15.60
CA LEU A 71 15.50 -4.84 15.58
C LEU A 71 16.12 -3.74 14.70
N GLN A 72 17.45 -3.69 14.58
CA GLN A 72 18.17 -2.61 13.90
C GLN A 72 18.14 -2.66 12.36
N ARG A 73 17.87 -3.80 11.74
CA ARG A 73 17.83 -3.93 10.26
C ARG A 73 16.57 -3.35 9.61
N PRO A 74 15.34 -3.71 10.05
CA PRO A 74 14.14 -3.25 9.37
C PRO A 74 13.90 -1.74 9.49
N GLU A 75 14.34 -1.10 10.58
CA GLU A 75 14.30 0.37 10.70
C GLU A 75 15.26 1.03 9.71
N ARG A 76 16.49 0.51 9.59
CA ARG A 76 17.46 1.01 8.61
C ARG A 76 17.00 0.80 7.17
N ASP A 77 16.38 -0.33 6.86
CA ASP A 77 15.89 -0.61 5.50
C ASP A 77 14.68 0.27 5.17
N LEU A 78 13.79 0.53 6.13
CA LEU A 78 12.68 1.47 5.98
C LEU A 78 13.18 2.89 5.71
N VAL A 79 14.07 3.41 6.57
CA VAL A 79 14.65 4.75 6.41
C VAL A 79 15.41 4.86 5.09
N LYS A 80 16.27 3.89 4.75
CA LYS A 80 16.98 3.87 3.47
C LYS A 80 16.05 3.86 2.26
N SER A 81 14.96 3.09 2.31
CA SER A 81 14.00 3.06 1.20
C SER A 81 13.27 4.39 1.03
N MET A 82 13.00 5.11 2.13
CA MET A 82 12.39 6.43 2.09
C MET A 82 13.37 7.54 1.70
N ASP A 83 14.68 7.37 1.98
CA ASP A 83 15.73 8.27 1.51
C ASP A 83 16.04 8.09 0.01
N GLN A 84 15.85 6.87 -0.51
CA GLN A 84 16.18 6.52 -1.90
C GLN A 84 15.03 6.69 -2.88
N TYR A 85 13.78 6.55 -2.41
CA TYR A 85 12.60 6.52 -3.26
C TYR A 85 11.49 7.41 -2.73
N ARG A 86 10.69 7.96 -3.64
CA ARG A 86 9.47 8.68 -3.30
C ARG A 86 8.30 7.70 -3.18
N LEU A 87 8.00 7.31 -1.95
CA LEU A 87 6.99 6.27 -1.64
C LEU A 87 5.58 6.81 -1.37
N ASN A 88 5.36 8.12 -1.51
CA ASN A 88 4.03 8.73 -1.45
C ASN A 88 3.81 9.55 -2.73
N SER A 89 2.58 9.56 -3.23
CA SER A 89 2.24 10.36 -4.39
C SER A 89 2.33 11.85 -4.08
N ILE A 90 2.37 12.68 -5.11
CA ILE A 90 2.01 14.09 -5.02
C ILE A 90 0.49 14.21 -5.20
N GLU A 91 -0.11 15.27 -4.65
CA GLU A 91 -1.53 15.55 -4.86
C GLU A 91 -1.83 15.68 -6.37
N GLY A 92 -2.85 14.97 -6.84
CA GLY A 92 -3.23 14.92 -8.26
C GLY A 92 -2.36 14.04 -9.15
N GLU A 93 -1.31 13.38 -8.62
CA GLU A 93 -0.42 12.54 -9.45
C GLU A 93 -1.09 11.25 -9.94
N ILE A 94 -1.97 10.66 -9.13
CA ILE A 94 -2.83 9.55 -9.55
C ILE A 94 -4.18 10.13 -9.99
N GLU A 95 -4.45 10.07 -11.29
CA GLU A 95 -5.66 10.61 -11.92
C GLU A 95 -6.79 9.57 -12.10
N ARG A 96 -6.66 8.38 -11.51
CA ARG A 96 -7.66 7.31 -11.65
C ARG A 96 -8.91 7.61 -10.80
N GLU A 97 -10.10 7.38 -11.38
CA GLU A 97 -11.39 7.60 -10.71
C GLU A 97 -11.53 6.78 -9.40
N ASN A 98 -11.12 5.52 -9.46
CA ASN A 98 -11.17 4.57 -8.34
C ASN A 98 -9.92 4.66 -7.47
N TYR A 99 -9.56 5.87 -7.04
CA TYR A 99 -8.42 6.14 -6.17
C TYR A 99 -8.85 6.82 -4.88
N ILE A 100 -8.22 6.40 -3.77
CA ILE A 100 -8.23 7.09 -2.49
C ILE A 100 -6.84 7.06 -1.87
N ARG A 101 -6.45 8.20 -1.30
CA ARG A 101 -5.30 8.34 -0.42
C ARG A 101 -5.79 8.53 1.00
N ILE A 102 -5.25 7.76 1.95
CA ILE A 102 -5.63 7.82 3.35
C ILE A 102 -4.37 8.00 4.19
N ASN A 103 -4.32 9.09 4.94
CA ASN A 103 -3.35 9.25 6.02
C ASN A 103 -3.83 8.44 7.23
N ASN A 104 -3.13 7.35 7.53
CA ASN A 104 -3.48 6.45 8.63
C ASN A 104 -2.53 6.56 9.83
N THR A 105 -1.82 7.69 9.99
CA THR A 105 -0.95 7.97 11.14
C THR A 105 -1.71 7.82 12.47
N ASN A 106 -2.97 8.25 12.54
CA ASN A 106 -3.76 8.21 13.78
C ASN A 106 -5.05 7.40 13.65
N LEU A 107 -5.12 6.52 12.65
CA LEU A 107 -6.31 5.71 12.37
C LEU A 107 -6.03 4.24 12.66
N SER A 108 -7.03 3.57 13.24
CA SER A 108 -7.07 2.12 13.38
C SER A 108 -7.32 1.44 12.03
N ALA A 109 -7.00 0.15 11.97
CA ALA A 109 -7.27 -0.66 10.77
C ALA A 109 -8.77 -0.69 10.42
N ASP A 110 -9.65 -0.73 11.42
CA ASP A 110 -11.10 -0.74 11.22
C ASP A 110 -11.62 0.58 10.65
N GLU A 111 -11.09 1.71 11.11
CA GLU A 111 -11.46 3.02 10.58
C GLU A 111 -11.02 3.19 9.12
N VAL A 112 -9.82 2.75 8.78
CA VAL A 112 -9.31 2.78 7.41
C VAL A 112 -10.15 1.85 6.51
N ALA A 113 -10.45 0.63 6.97
CA ALA A 113 -11.27 -0.31 6.21
C ALA A 113 -12.67 0.25 5.94
N ARG A 114 -13.29 0.88 6.94
CA ARG A 114 -14.59 1.52 6.79
C ARG A 114 -14.56 2.67 5.77
N GLN A 115 -13.52 3.52 5.78
CA GLN A 115 -13.37 4.58 4.78
C GLN A 115 -13.25 4.04 3.35
N ILE A 116 -12.50 2.95 3.16
CA ILE A 116 -12.36 2.29 1.86
C ILE A 116 -13.72 1.78 1.37
N LYS A 117 -14.49 1.13 2.26
CA LYS A 117 -15.84 0.64 1.93
C LYS A 117 -16.79 1.78 1.58
N GLU A 118 -16.82 2.85 2.38
CA GLU A 118 -17.67 4.03 2.15
C GLU A 118 -17.32 4.73 0.83
N ARG A 119 -16.03 4.84 0.49
CA ARG A 119 -15.55 5.51 -0.73
C ARG A 119 -15.89 4.75 -2.01
N PHE A 120 -15.89 3.42 -1.95
CA PHE A 120 -16.02 2.55 -3.13
C PHE A 120 -17.33 1.75 -3.17
N ASP A 121 -18.22 1.93 -2.19
CA ASP A 121 -19.50 1.23 -2.06
C ASP A 121 -19.34 -0.31 -2.08
N LEU A 122 -18.42 -0.82 -1.25
CA LEU A 122 -18.05 -2.24 -1.13
C LEU A 122 -18.66 -2.94 0.09
#